data_AF-A0A5C6V536-F1
#
_entry.id   AF-A0A5C6V536-F1
#
_cell.length_a   1.000
_cell.length_b   1.000
_cell.length_c   1.000
_cell.angle_alpha   90.00
_cell.angle_beta   90.00
_cell.angle_gamma   90.00
#
_symmetry.space_group_name_H-M   'P 1'
#
loop_
_entity.id
_entity.type
_entity.pdbx_description
1 polymer ?
#
loop_
_entity_poly.entity_id
_entity_poly.type
_entity_poly.pdbx_seq_one_letter_code
_entity_poly.pdbx_strand_id
1 'polypeptide(L)'
;MKLTKNIPATLVEKDLILIISQLEKDLGLPKNYFGENLTLDLVKKTMFHWVDAMLEERPGELFQALYKVDLPDHITQKALKSDEPATDLSLYIIYRVYLKVKLRQEYGSN
;
A
#
# COMPACT_ATOMS: atom_id res chain seq x y z
N MET A 1 15.39 -9.75 -3.79
CA MET A 1 14.10 -10.46 -3.63
C MET A 1 13.01 -9.51 -4.13
N LYS A 2 12.37 -9.80 -5.28
CA LYS A 2 11.32 -8.93 -5.85
C LYS A 2 10.04 -9.09 -5.03
N LEU A 3 9.53 -8.02 -4.42
CA LEU A 3 8.34 -8.02 -3.54
C LEU A 3 7.06 -8.44 -4.26
N THR A 4 7.06 -8.28 -5.58
CA THR A 4 6.00 -8.72 -6.49
C THR A 4 5.69 -10.21 -6.40
N LYS A 5 6.55 -11.03 -5.76
CA LYS A 5 6.30 -12.46 -5.55
C LYS A 5 5.34 -12.76 -4.39
N ASN A 6 5.05 -11.79 -3.51
CA ASN A 6 4.32 -12.06 -2.26
C ASN A 6 2.90 -11.47 -2.20
N ILE A 7 2.52 -10.61 -3.15
CA ILE A 7 1.12 -10.24 -3.37
C ILE A 7 0.58 -11.17 -4.47
N PRO A 8 -0.53 -11.90 -4.25
CA PRO A 8 -1.16 -12.70 -5.30
C PRO A 8 -1.36 -11.88 -6.59
N ALA A 9 -1.14 -12.50 -7.75
CA ALA A 9 -1.37 -11.84 -9.04
C ALA A 9 -2.84 -11.40 -9.21
N THR A 10 -3.75 -12.14 -8.57
CA THR A 10 -5.17 -11.83 -8.47
C THR A 10 -5.63 -11.93 -7.02
N LEU A 11 -6.48 -11.01 -6.61
CA LEU A 11 -7.16 -11.04 -5.32
C LEU A 11 -8.64 -11.26 -5.56
N VAL A 12 -9.29 -12.02 -4.68
CA VAL A 12 -10.75 -12.08 -4.66
C VAL A 12 -11.30 -10.71 -4.31
N GLU A 13 -12.43 -10.33 -4.92
CA GLU A 13 -13.02 -8.99 -4.81
C GLU A 13 -13.20 -8.53 -3.35
N LYS A 14 -13.68 -9.42 -2.48
CA LYS A 14 -13.83 -9.15 -1.05
C LYS A 14 -12.52 -8.74 -0.37
N ASP A 15 -11.41 -9.42 -0.69
CA ASP A 15 -10.10 -9.10 -0.12
C ASP A 15 -9.59 -7.76 -0.65
N LEU A 16 -9.80 -7.48 -1.94
CA LEU A 16 -9.42 -6.22 -2.55
C LEU A 16 -10.15 -5.02 -1.92
N ILE A 17 -11.46 -5.14 -1.68
CA ILE A 17 -12.26 -4.10 -0.99
C ILE A 17 -11.72 -3.84 0.43
N LEU A 18 -11.38 -4.89 1.18
CA LEU A 18 -10.83 -4.76 2.52
C LEU A 18 -9.45 -4.08 2.50
N ILE A 19 -8.60 -4.42 1.53
CA ILE A 19 -7.29 -3.80 1.34
C ILE A 19 -7.43 -2.32 1.02
N ILE A 20 -8.32 -1.96 0.09
CA ILE A 20 -8.59 -0.57 -0.27
C ILE A 20 -9.09 0.21 0.94
N SER A 21 -10.08 -0.33 1.66
CA SER A 21 -10.62 0.32 2.86
C SER A 21 -9.55 0.55 3.92
N GLN A 22 -8.62 -0.40 4.08
CA GLN A 22 -7.52 -0.27 5.02
C GLN A 22 -6.41 0.68 4.52
N LEU A 23 -6.14 0.74 3.21
CA LEU A 23 -5.26 1.74 2.59
C LEU A 23 -5.78 3.14 2.83
N GLU A 24 -7.06 3.40 2.52
CA GLU A 24 -7.69 4.71 2.71
C GLU A 24 -7.60 5.14 4.18
N LYS A 25 -7.85 4.21 5.11
CA LYS A 25 -7.73 4.46 6.54
C LYS A 25 -6.29 4.76 6.99
N ASP A 26 -5.33 3.91 6.64
CA ASP A 26 -3.94 4.05 7.13
C ASP A 26 -3.26 5.29 6.54
N LEU A 27 -3.57 5.61 5.28
CA LEU A 27 -2.98 6.73 4.55
C LEU A 27 -3.77 8.04 4.72
N GLY A 28 -4.96 8.00 5.34
CA GLY A 28 -5.81 9.18 5.50
C GLY A 28 -6.40 9.69 4.18
N LEU A 29 -6.63 8.80 3.22
CA LEU A 29 -7.22 9.15 1.93
C LEU A 29 -8.75 9.31 2.06
N PRO A 30 -9.38 10.13 1.20
CA PRO A 30 -10.84 10.19 1.11
C PRO A 30 -11.45 8.81 0.86
N LYS A 31 -12.69 8.61 1.30
CA LYS A 31 -13.45 7.40 0.93
C LYS A 31 -13.63 7.33 -0.59
N ASN A 32 -13.55 6.13 -1.14
CA ASN A 32 -13.64 5.85 -2.58
C ASN A 32 -12.53 6.53 -3.39
N TYR A 33 -11.35 6.75 -2.81
CA TYR A 33 -10.21 7.36 -3.49
C TYR A 33 -9.79 6.55 -4.73
N PHE A 34 -9.97 5.22 -4.68
CA PHE A 34 -9.63 4.32 -5.78
C PHE A 34 -10.76 4.14 -6.82
N GLY A 35 -11.93 4.75 -6.60
CA GLY A 35 -13.09 4.65 -7.50
C GLY A 35 -13.91 3.36 -7.34
N GLU A 36 -14.85 3.12 -8.26
CA GLU A 36 -15.84 2.01 -8.18
C GLU A 36 -15.39 0.74 -8.93
N ASN A 37 -14.56 0.87 -9.97
CA ASN A 37 -14.07 -0.25 -10.79
C ASN A 37 -12.73 -0.78 -10.24
N LEU A 38 -12.81 -1.56 -9.16
CA LEU A 38 -11.65 -1.95 -8.38
C LEU A 38 -10.91 -3.16 -8.97
N THR A 39 -9.69 -2.93 -9.47
CA THR A 39 -8.74 -4.00 -9.79
C THR A 39 -7.42 -3.78 -9.06
N LEU A 40 -6.67 -4.86 -8.80
CA LEU A 40 -5.36 -4.76 -8.14
C LEU A 40 -4.39 -3.89 -8.94
N ASP A 41 -4.45 -3.92 -10.27
CA ASP A 41 -3.56 -3.11 -11.12
C ASP A 41 -3.92 -1.63 -11.08
N LEU A 42 -5.21 -1.28 -11.00
CA LEU A 42 -5.63 0.10 -10.75
C LEU A 42 -5.17 0.58 -9.38
N VAL A 43 -5.29 -0.25 -8.33
CA VAL A 43 -4.79 0.09 -7.00
C VAL A 43 -3.28 0.33 -7.03
N LYS A 44 -2.49 -0.54 -7.67
CA LYS A 44 -1.04 -0.35 -7.82
C LYS A 44 -0.71 0.95 -8.54
N LYS A 45 -1.40 1.24 -9.66
CA LYS A 45 -1.17 2.45 -10.45
C LYS A 45 -1.52 3.71 -9.65
N THR A 46 -2.66 3.73 -8.98
CA THR A 46 -3.09 4.86 -8.15
C THR A 46 -2.13 5.07 -6.98
N MET A 47 -1.69 3.99 -6.32
CA MET A 47 -0.70 4.06 -5.24
C MET A 47 0.66 4.57 -5.73
N PHE A 48 1.11 4.15 -6.92
CA PHE A 48 2.32 4.68 -7.53
C PHE A 48 2.22 6.20 -7.70
N HIS A 49 1.16 6.70 -8.34
CA HIS A 49 0.98 8.14 -8.55
C HIS A 49 0.87 8.92 -7.25
N TRP A 50 0.19 8.35 -6.24
CA TRP A 50 0.11 8.98 -4.93
C TRP A 50 1.49 9.06 -4.25
N VAL A 51 2.28 7.97 -4.25
CA VAL A 51 3.62 7.98 -3.66
C VAL A 51 4.54 8.93 -4.41
N ASP A 52 4.51 8.93 -5.73
CA ASP A 52 5.33 9.78 -6.60
C ASP A 52 5.09 11.26 -6.29
N ALA A 53 3.83 11.69 -6.29
CA ALA A 53 3.46 13.06 -5.91
C ALA A 53 3.87 13.40 -4.47
N MET A 54 3.73 12.47 -3.53
CA MET A 54 4.11 12.71 -2.13
C MET A 54 5.62 12.79 -1.93
N LEU A 55 6.42 12.03 -2.69
CA LEU A 55 7.88 12.14 -2.66
C LEU A 55 8.34 13.51 -3.15
N GLU A 56 7.73 14.02 -4.23
CA GLU A 56 8.09 15.30 -4.84
C GLU A 56 7.60 16.50 -4.01
N GLU A 57 6.35 16.48 -3.58
CA GLU A 57 5.69 17.67 -3.03
C GLU A 57 5.63 17.69 -1.50
N ARG A 58 5.49 16.52 -0.87
CA ARG A 58 5.11 16.41 0.56
C ARG A 58 5.78 15.23 1.27
N PRO A 59 7.12 15.11 1.24
CA PRO A 59 7.81 13.92 1.76
C PRO A 59 7.54 13.72 3.26
N GLY A 60 7.35 14.81 4.04
CA GLY A 60 6.98 14.71 5.45
C GLY A 60 5.64 13.99 5.69
N GLU A 61 4.63 14.26 4.87
CA GLU A 61 3.33 13.57 4.93
C GLU A 61 3.47 12.10 4.52
N LEU A 62 4.31 11.81 3.52
CA LEU A 62 4.63 10.43 3.14
C LEU A 62 5.22 9.64 4.32
N PHE A 63 6.26 10.16 4.98
CA PHE A 63 6.88 9.45 6.10
C PHE A 63 5.90 9.19 7.24
N GLN A 64 5.03 10.16 7.57
CA GLN A 64 3.97 9.96 8.55
C GLN A 64 3.01 8.84 8.15
N ALA A 65 2.64 8.74 6.87
CA ALA A 65 1.80 7.67 6.35
C ALA A 65 2.52 6.30 6.41
N LEU A 66 3.81 6.25 6.08
CA LEU A 66 4.62 5.02 6.18
C LEU A 66 4.67 4.47 7.61
N TYR A 67 4.77 5.36 8.61
CA TYR A 67 4.68 4.97 10.02
C TYR A 67 3.32 4.35 10.37
N LYS A 68 2.20 4.92 9.90
CA LYS A 68 0.84 4.36 10.13
C LYS A 68 0.63 3.01 9.46
N VAL A 69 1.25 2.79 8.30
CA VAL A 69 1.24 1.51 7.58
C VAL A 69 2.13 0.45 8.27
N ASP A 70 2.86 0.83 9.32
CA ASP A 70 3.86 -0.01 10.00
C ASP A 70 4.90 -0.54 9.01
N LEU A 71 5.41 0.33 8.12
CA LEU A 71 6.50 -0.01 7.22
C LEU A 71 7.85 0.16 7.94
N PRO A 72 8.66 -0.89 8.11
CA PRO A 72 9.92 -0.78 8.86
C PRO A 72 10.92 0.19 8.21
N ASP A 73 11.63 0.96 9.03
CA ASP A 73 12.59 1.97 8.55
C ASP A 73 13.64 1.41 7.57
N HIS A 74 14.17 0.22 7.83
CA HIS A 74 15.16 -0.42 6.96
C HIS A 74 14.57 -0.76 5.57
N ILE A 75 13.27 -1.01 5.48
CA ILE A 75 12.57 -1.23 4.22
C ILE A 75 12.36 0.09 3.49
N THR A 76 11.91 1.12 4.22
CA THR A 76 11.75 2.48 3.67
C THR A 76 13.06 2.99 3.09
N GLN A 77 14.17 2.90 3.84
CA GLN A 77 15.49 3.32 3.39
C GLN A 77 15.97 2.54 2.17
N LYS A 78 15.64 1.25 2.09
CA LYS A 78 15.99 0.42 0.94
C LYS A 78 15.22 0.84 -0.30
N ALA A 79 13.92 1.08 -0.18
CA ALA A 79 13.08 1.54 -1.29
C ALA A 79 13.51 2.94 -1.78
N LEU A 80 13.81 3.86 -0.87
CA LEU A 80 14.29 5.20 -1.22
C LEU A 80 15.65 5.21 -1.95
N LYS A 81 16.43 4.14 -1.85
CA LYS A 81 17.73 3.99 -2.51
C LYS A 81 17.66 3.16 -3.79
N SER A 82 16.48 2.70 -4.19
CA SER A 82 16.34 1.93 -5.42
C SER A 82 16.26 2.84 -6.65
N ASP A 83 16.38 2.24 -7.84
CA ASP A 83 16.25 2.95 -9.11
C ASP A 83 14.80 3.45 -9.34
N GLU A 84 13.82 2.85 -8.65
CA GLU A 84 12.40 3.20 -8.75
C GLU A 84 11.74 3.36 -7.37
N PRO A 85 12.04 4.42 -6.60
CA PRO A 85 11.57 4.58 -5.23
C PRO A 85 10.04 4.59 -5.10
N ALA A 86 9.34 5.28 -6.00
CA ALA A 86 7.88 5.36 -5.99
C ALA A 86 7.23 3.98 -6.26
N THR A 87 7.78 3.22 -7.21
CA THR A 87 7.34 1.84 -7.49
C THR A 87 7.56 0.95 -6.27
N ASP A 88 8.74 0.96 -5.68
CA ASP A 88 9.05 0.08 -4.56
C ASP A 88 8.22 0.43 -3.32
N LEU A 89 8.14 1.71 -2.94
CA LEU A 89 7.35 2.15 -1.80
C LEU A 89 5.86 1.84 -1.96
N SER A 90 5.29 2.10 -3.13
CA SER A 90 3.87 1.79 -3.39
C SER A 90 3.57 0.30 -3.21
N LEU A 91 4.42 -0.58 -3.75
CA LEU A 91 4.29 -2.02 -3.58
C LEU A 91 4.48 -2.46 -2.13
N TYR A 92 5.43 -1.87 -1.40
CA TYR A 92 5.64 -2.15 0.01
C TYR A 92 4.43 -1.75 0.87
N ILE A 93 3.85 -0.57 0.63
CA ILE A 93 2.64 -0.10 1.31
C ILE A 93 1.49 -1.08 1.08
N ILE A 94 1.21 -1.42 -0.17
CA ILE A 94 0.15 -2.38 -0.52
C ILE A 94 0.39 -3.72 0.17
N TYR A 95 1.62 -4.23 0.14
CA TYR A 95 1.96 -5.51 0.76
C TYR A 95 1.76 -5.50 2.29
N ARG A 96 2.15 -4.42 2.97
CA ARG A 96 1.95 -4.29 4.43
C ARG A 96 0.47 -4.26 4.77
N VAL A 97 -0.34 -3.50 4.04
CA VAL A 97 -1.78 -3.47 4.25
C VAL A 97 -2.42 -4.83 3.96
N TYR A 98 -2.01 -5.50 2.89
CA TYR A 98 -2.43 -6.86 2.57
C TYR A 98 -2.18 -7.81 3.75
N LEU A 99 -0.97 -7.82 4.32
CA LEU A 99 -0.64 -8.65 5.48
C LEU A 99 -1.51 -8.32 6.70
N LYS A 100 -1.73 -7.03 6.99
CA LYS A 100 -2.63 -6.61 8.09
C LYS A 100 -4.04 -7.18 7.91
N VAL A 101 -4.58 -7.11 6.69
CA VAL A 101 -5.91 -7.65 6.38
C VAL A 101 -5.93 -9.18 6.54
N LYS A 102 -4.95 -9.91 6.00
CA LYS A 102 -4.89 -11.39 6.14
C LYS A 102 -4.77 -11.82 7.59
N LEU A 103 -3.90 -11.18 8.37
CA LEU A 103 -3.74 -11.47 9.80
C LEU A 103 -5.03 -11.21 10.58
N ARG A 104 -5.76 -10.12 10.28
CA ARG A 104 -7.05 -9.86 10.92
C ARG A 104 -8.11 -10.89 10.53
N GLN A 105 -8.12 -11.36 9.29
CA GLN A 105 -9.05 -12.42 8.87
C GLN A 105 -8.75 -13.75 9.57
N GLU A 106 -7.47 -14.10 9.72
CA GLU A 106 -7.02 -15.35 10.32
C GLU A 106 -7.17 -15.36 11.85
N TYR A 107 -6.82 -14.26 12.53
CA TYR A 107 -6.74 -14.21 13.99
C TYR A 107 -7.78 -13.30 14.64
N GLY A 108 -8.50 -12.47 13.87
CA GLY A 108 -9.55 -11.57 14.35
C GLY A 108 -10.95 -12.16 14.34
N SER A 109 -11.08 -13.47 14.09
CA SER A 109 -12.34 -14.23 14.17
C SER A 109 -12.58 -14.84 15.57
N ASN A 110 -12.22 -14.12 16.64
CA ASN A 110 -12.56 -14.46 18.03
C ASN A 110 -13.46 -13.37 18.64
#